data_AF-A0A2V5V6C0-F1
#
_entry.id   AF-A0A2V5V6C0-F1
#
_cell.length_a   1.000
_cell.length_b   1.000
_cell.length_c   1.000
_cell.angle_alpha   90.00
_cell.angle_beta   90.00
_cell.angle_gamma   90.00
#
_symmetry.space_group_name_H-M   'P 1'
#
loop_
_entity.id
_entity.type
_entity.pdbx_description
1 polymer ?
#
loop_
_entity_poly.entity_id
_entity_poly.type
_entity_poly.pdbx_seq_one_letter_code
_entity_poly.pdbx_strand_id
1 'polypeptide(L)'
;QPIYLRTTGKSALAFRDKELPGHGIDYHKDGYGSPIGKWKETEIAEGKKTKLEFESGVVVEGKIDKILRHDGKLLLITFSDCTVKHGDRVLFDPAWGTFDMAVGEKISSVFNGAADKDAYNQVALVPKERTIKVPSDAKRKRLENLYAQVRKIRMSKTGCDRLGEIWETQQAEHPDDWLLSMEIFELLDTTGQQPELKARIERFLNERKAKTKDLSTLINWGFRLVEYHKKPEYQAALHASPK
;
A
#
# COMPACT_ATOMS: atom_id res chain seq x y z
N GLN A 1 15.58 19.23 3.36
CA GLN A 1 15.25 18.33 2.23
C GLN A 1 16.31 17.24 2.13
N PRO A 2 15.97 16.03 1.65
CA PRO A 2 16.98 15.01 1.39
C PRO A 2 17.92 15.47 0.28
N ILE A 3 19.23 15.24 0.46
CA ILE A 3 20.29 15.68 -0.47
C ILE A 3 20.95 14.53 -1.22
N TYR A 4 20.71 13.30 -0.76
CA TYR A 4 21.25 12.07 -1.33
C TYR A 4 20.29 10.92 -1.02
N LEU A 5 19.96 10.13 -2.03
CA LEU A 5 19.20 8.89 -1.93
C LEU A 5 20.18 7.74 -1.78
N ARG A 6 19.90 6.78 -0.89
CA ARG A 6 20.66 5.52 -0.81
C ARG A 6 19.74 4.36 -0.45
N THR A 7 19.89 3.25 -1.16
CA THR A 7 19.27 1.96 -0.87
C THR A 7 20.36 0.93 -0.55
N THR A 8 19.99 -0.14 0.17
CA THR A 8 20.90 -1.20 0.62
C THR A 8 20.57 -2.57 0.00
N GLY A 9 19.74 -2.59 -1.04
CA GLY A 9 19.30 -3.81 -1.69
C GLY A 9 18.95 -3.59 -3.15
N LYS A 10 18.70 -4.69 -3.87
CA LYS A 10 18.40 -4.72 -5.30
C LYS A 10 17.49 -3.57 -5.70
N SER A 11 18.01 -2.74 -6.60
CA SER A 11 17.33 -1.54 -7.08
C SER A 11 17.20 -1.60 -8.60
N ALA A 12 16.22 -0.92 -9.16
CA ALA A 12 16.10 -0.75 -10.61
C ALA A 12 15.76 0.72 -10.89
N LEU A 13 16.27 1.24 -11.99
CA LEU A 13 15.96 2.60 -12.43
C LEU A 13 14.93 2.54 -13.55
N ALA A 14 13.90 3.36 -13.47
CA ALA A 14 12.85 3.42 -14.47
C ALA A 14 12.46 4.86 -14.80
N PHE A 15 11.93 5.05 -16.01
CA PHE A 15 11.35 6.31 -16.46
C PHE A 15 10.00 6.04 -17.11
N ARG A 16 8.94 6.73 -16.64
CA ARG A 16 7.54 6.50 -17.04
C ARG A 16 7.15 5.02 -16.94
N ASP A 17 7.39 4.43 -15.78
CA ASP A 17 7.06 3.03 -15.45
C ASP A 17 7.73 1.97 -16.35
N LYS A 18 8.80 2.34 -17.07
CA LYS A 18 9.61 1.43 -17.88
C LYS A 18 11.05 1.40 -17.39
N GLU A 19 11.58 0.20 -17.18
CA GLU A 19 12.97 0.02 -16.74
C GLU A 19 13.93 0.63 -17.76
N LEU A 20 14.94 1.36 -17.26
CA LEU A 20 16.01 1.88 -18.10
C LEU A 20 16.91 0.71 -18.54
N PRO A 21 17.14 0.53 -19.86
CA PRO A 21 17.93 -0.59 -20.35
C PRO A 21 19.32 -0.67 -19.70
N GLY A 22 19.62 -1.80 -19.06
CA GLY A 22 20.87 -2.05 -18.36
C GLY A 22 20.92 -1.55 -16.91
N HIS A 23 19.82 -1.04 -16.35
CA HIS A 23 19.75 -0.57 -14.96
C HIS A 23 18.69 -1.30 -14.13
N GLY A 24 18.50 -2.60 -14.39
CA GLY A 24 17.64 -3.47 -13.61
C GLY A 24 18.29 -4.01 -12.33
N ILE A 25 17.55 -4.87 -11.63
CA ILE A 25 17.92 -5.43 -10.31
C ILE A 25 19.18 -6.31 -10.30
N ASP A 26 19.56 -6.84 -11.45
CA ASP A 26 20.77 -7.65 -11.59
C ASP A 26 22.03 -6.78 -11.71
N TYR A 27 21.87 -5.56 -12.24
CA TYR A 27 22.93 -4.57 -12.34
C TYR A 27 23.12 -3.83 -11.01
N HIS A 28 22.06 -3.24 -10.44
CA HIS A 28 22.10 -2.55 -9.14
C HIS A 28 21.77 -3.52 -7.98
N LYS A 29 22.46 -4.66 -7.94
CA LYS A 29 22.15 -5.77 -7.01
C LYS A 29 22.44 -5.44 -5.53
N ASP A 30 23.44 -4.61 -5.27
CA ASP A 30 23.95 -4.29 -3.93
C ASP A 30 23.31 -3.03 -3.32
N GLY A 31 22.45 -2.35 -4.08
CA GLY A 31 21.90 -1.04 -3.72
C GLY A 31 22.15 0.00 -4.81
N TYR A 32 21.60 1.18 -4.59
CA TYR A 32 21.73 2.34 -5.47
C TYR A 32 21.88 3.61 -4.65
N GLY A 33 22.63 4.58 -5.17
CA GLY A 33 22.81 5.87 -4.52
C GLY A 33 22.92 7.00 -5.53
N SER A 34 22.29 8.14 -5.26
CA SER A 34 22.37 9.31 -6.14
C SER A 34 22.14 10.62 -5.37
N PRO A 35 22.87 11.70 -5.68
CA PRO A 35 22.55 13.04 -5.19
C PRO A 35 21.16 13.49 -5.64
N ILE A 36 20.57 14.39 -4.86
CA ILE A 36 19.29 15.04 -5.12
C ILE A 36 19.51 16.55 -5.06
N GLY A 37 19.05 17.27 -6.08
CA GLY A 37 19.10 18.73 -6.09
C GLY A 37 19.65 19.32 -7.39
N LYS A 38 19.77 20.65 -7.38
CA LYS A 38 20.43 21.40 -8.45
C LYS A 38 21.94 21.39 -8.23
N TRP A 39 22.68 21.46 -9.33
CA TRP A 39 24.11 21.70 -9.33
C TRP A 39 24.43 22.94 -10.15
N LYS A 40 25.61 23.53 -9.88
CA LYS A 40 26.10 24.69 -10.62
C LYS A 40 26.25 24.35 -12.11
N GLU A 41 25.88 25.29 -12.96
CA GLU A 41 25.97 25.10 -14.41
C GLU A 41 27.40 24.71 -14.81
N THR A 42 27.52 23.50 -15.36
CA THR A 42 28.79 22.86 -15.70
C THR A 42 28.59 22.13 -17.02
N GLU A 43 29.56 22.26 -17.93
CA GLU A 43 29.52 21.54 -19.20
C GLU A 43 29.63 20.02 -18.95
N ILE A 44 28.65 19.27 -19.44
CA ILE A 44 28.64 17.81 -19.41
C ILE A 44 28.78 17.27 -20.83
N ALA A 45 29.76 16.41 -21.04
CA ALA A 45 29.96 15.71 -22.31
C ALA A 45 30.60 14.35 -22.06
N GLU A 46 30.20 13.36 -22.85
CA GLU A 46 30.80 12.03 -22.81
C GLU A 46 32.31 12.10 -23.10
N GLY A 47 33.08 11.29 -22.39
CA GLY A 47 34.54 11.26 -22.44
C GLY A 47 35.25 12.32 -21.60
N LYS A 48 34.55 13.35 -21.09
CA LYS A 48 35.16 14.42 -20.27
C LYS A 48 35.21 14.06 -18.78
N LYS A 49 36.29 14.48 -18.11
CA LYS A 49 36.31 14.59 -16.65
C LYS A 49 35.54 15.84 -16.22
N THR A 50 34.60 15.65 -15.32
CA THR A 50 33.69 16.71 -14.88
C THR A 50 33.54 16.67 -13.37
N LYS A 51 33.45 17.86 -12.77
CA LYS A 51 33.14 18.07 -11.36
C LYS A 51 31.80 18.79 -11.26
N LEU A 52 30.79 18.12 -10.71
CA LEU A 52 29.46 18.69 -10.45
C LEU A 52 29.36 19.07 -8.98
N GLU A 53 29.05 20.34 -8.73
CA GLU A 53 28.87 20.90 -7.39
C GLU A 53 27.39 21.17 -7.13
N PHE A 54 26.76 20.37 -6.28
CA PHE A 54 25.37 20.53 -5.89
C PHE A 54 25.21 21.66 -4.87
N GLU A 55 24.07 22.37 -4.92
CA GLU A 55 23.72 23.41 -3.94
C GLU A 55 23.67 22.88 -2.50
N SER A 56 23.42 21.57 -2.34
CA SER A 56 23.46 20.87 -1.05
C SER A 56 24.85 20.65 -0.47
N GLY A 57 25.91 20.99 -1.22
CA GLY A 57 27.31 20.73 -0.87
C GLY A 57 27.80 19.34 -1.28
N VAL A 58 26.99 18.54 -1.97
CA VAL A 58 27.46 17.27 -2.55
C VAL A 58 28.32 17.57 -3.78
N VAL A 59 29.48 16.93 -3.88
CA VAL A 59 30.41 17.06 -5.01
C VAL A 59 30.55 15.70 -5.67
N VAL A 60 30.30 15.65 -6.98
CA VAL A 60 30.51 14.48 -7.83
C VAL A 60 31.66 14.79 -8.78
N GLU A 61 32.73 14.01 -8.75
CA GLU A 61 33.89 14.21 -9.60
C GLU A 61 34.31 12.89 -10.25
N GLY A 62 34.34 12.85 -11.57
CA GLY A 62 34.65 11.63 -12.32
C GLY A 62 34.69 11.87 -13.82
N LYS A 63 34.94 10.82 -14.60
CA LYS A 63 34.86 10.86 -16.06
C LYS A 63 33.47 10.42 -16.50
N ILE A 64 32.79 11.24 -17.30
CA ILE A 64 31.49 10.88 -17.88
C ILE A 64 31.71 9.87 -18.99
N ASP A 65 31.15 8.67 -18.84
CA ASP A 65 31.19 7.63 -19.87
C ASP A 65 29.95 7.66 -20.75
N LYS A 66 28.79 7.95 -20.17
CA LYS A 66 27.51 7.92 -20.88
C LYS A 66 26.53 8.95 -20.34
N ILE A 67 25.78 9.59 -21.23
CA ILE A 67 24.70 10.51 -20.91
C ILE A 67 23.40 9.96 -21.49
N LEU A 68 22.45 9.59 -20.63
CA LEU A 68 21.14 9.11 -21.06
C LEU A 68 20.13 10.25 -21.10
N ARG A 69 19.55 10.48 -22.27
CA ARG A 69 18.45 11.42 -22.49
C ARG A 69 17.22 10.72 -23.05
N HIS A 70 16.04 11.19 -22.62
CA HIS A 70 14.76 10.79 -23.19
C HIS A 70 13.88 12.03 -23.34
N ASP A 71 13.29 12.24 -24.52
CA ASP A 71 12.52 13.46 -24.85
C ASP A 71 13.27 14.77 -24.51
N GLY A 72 14.57 14.82 -24.76
CA GLY A 72 15.44 15.96 -24.44
C GLY A 72 15.79 16.13 -22.95
N LYS A 73 15.12 15.39 -22.06
CA LYS A 73 15.40 15.42 -20.62
C LYS A 73 16.61 14.55 -20.30
N LEU A 74 17.51 15.09 -19.50
CA LEU A 74 18.64 14.36 -18.93
C LEU A 74 18.13 13.47 -17.80
N LEU A 75 18.32 12.15 -17.93
CA LEU A 75 17.83 11.17 -16.95
C LEU A 75 18.95 10.61 -16.08
N LEU A 76 20.05 10.21 -16.71
CA LEU A 76 21.15 9.51 -16.06
C LEU A 76 22.49 9.97 -16.63
N ILE A 77 23.50 10.10 -15.76
CA ILE A 77 24.89 10.26 -16.17
C ILE A 77 25.69 9.11 -15.54
N THR A 78 26.40 8.35 -16.36
CA THR A 78 27.27 7.26 -15.93
C THR A 78 28.70 7.76 -15.87
N PHE A 79 29.37 7.52 -14.74
CA PHE A 79 30.75 7.93 -14.51
C PHE A 79 31.68 6.74 -14.23
N SER A 80 32.89 6.80 -14.77
CA SER A 80 34.06 6.03 -14.32
C SER A 80 34.99 6.89 -13.46
N ASP A 81 35.82 6.22 -12.65
CA ASP A 81 36.76 6.85 -11.73
C ASP A 81 36.09 7.95 -10.88
N CYS A 82 34.86 7.68 -10.43
CA CYS A 82 34.01 8.67 -9.81
C CYS A 82 34.13 8.66 -8.30
N THR A 83 34.27 9.84 -7.71
CA THR A 83 34.16 10.05 -6.27
C THR A 83 33.00 10.98 -5.97
N VAL A 84 32.17 10.62 -4.99
CA VAL A 84 31.08 11.48 -4.50
C VAL A 84 31.29 11.78 -3.03
N LYS A 85 31.26 13.06 -2.64
CA LYS A 85 31.50 13.50 -1.26
C LYS A 85 30.47 14.53 -0.79
N HIS A 86 30.28 14.60 0.52
CA HIS A 86 29.58 15.67 1.21
C HIS A 86 30.41 16.10 2.41
N GLY A 87 31.09 17.25 2.32
CA GLY A 87 32.15 17.62 3.25
C GLY A 87 33.24 16.54 3.31
N ASP A 88 33.55 16.05 4.50
CA ASP A 88 34.55 14.98 4.71
C ASP A 88 33.99 13.56 4.46
N ARG A 89 32.68 13.43 4.25
CA ARG A 89 32.03 12.13 4.08
C ARG A 89 32.10 11.66 2.63
N VAL A 90 32.70 10.49 2.40
CA VAL A 90 32.63 9.79 1.11
C VAL A 90 31.28 9.08 1.00
N LEU A 91 30.53 9.43 -0.05
CA LEU A 91 29.23 8.86 -0.41
C LEU A 91 29.36 7.81 -1.51
N PHE A 92 30.37 7.94 -2.38
CA PHE A 92 30.75 6.96 -3.38
C PHE A 92 32.26 7.00 -3.59
N ASP A 93 32.89 5.83 -3.66
CA ASP A 93 34.32 5.66 -3.91
C ASP A 93 34.54 4.99 -5.27
N PRO A 94 35.52 5.42 -6.07
CA PRO A 94 35.78 4.83 -7.39
C PRO A 94 36.09 3.32 -7.33
N ALA A 95 36.60 2.82 -6.19
CA ALA A 95 36.81 1.39 -5.99
C ALA A 95 35.51 0.57 -5.95
N TRP A 96 34.34 1.21 -5.80
CA TRP A 96 33.03 0.56 -5.82
C TRP A 96 32.50 0.36 -7.24
N GLY A 97 33.20 0.87 -8.25
CA GLY A 97 32.91 0.67 -9.66
C GLY A 97 32.28 1.89 -10.33
N THR A 98 31.44 1.63 -11.32
CA THR A 98 30.76 2.66 -12.11
C THR A 98 29.69 3.36 -11.29
N PHE A 99 29.67 4.70 -11.35
CA PHE A 99 28.66 5.50 -10.68
C PHE A 99 27.58 5.96 -11.65
N ASP A 100 26.37 5.42 -11.50
CA ASP A 100 25.20 5.86 -12.25
C ASP A 100 24.42 6.91 -11.45
N MET A 101 24.44 8.14 -11.92
CA MET A 101 23.82 9.29 -11.26
C MET A 101 22.47 9.61 -11.90
N ALA A 102 21.38 9.42 -11.15
CA ALA A 102 20.05 9.87 -11.55
C ALA A 102 19.94 11.39 -11.40
N VAL A 103 19.38 12.03 -12.43
CA VAL A 103 19.21 13.48 -12.47
C VAL A 103 17.80 13.85 -12.02
N GLY A 104 17.71 14.53 -10.87
CA GLY A 104 16.45 15.01 -10.32
C GLY A 104 16.62 16.07 -9.24
N GLU A 105 15.86 17.17 -9.36
CA GLU A 105 15.90 18.29 -8.41
C GLU A 105 15.29 17.93 -7.05
N LYS A 106 14.20 17.16 -7.04
CA LYS A 106 13.46 16.82 -5.82
C LYS A 106 12.80 15.46 -5.90
N ILE A 107 12.64 14.82 -4.75
CA ILE A 107 11.79 13.64 -4.59
C ILE A 107 10.42 14.12 -4.10
N SER A 108 9.37 13.93 -4.92
CA SER A 108 8.00 14.31 -4.55
C SER A 108 7.30 13.26 -3.67
N SER A 109 7.69 11.98 -3.78
CA SER A 109 7.07 10.86 -3.07
C SER A 109 7.96 9.61 -3.14
N VAL A 110 7.73 8.66 -2.24
CA VAL A 110 8.36 7.33 -2.23
C VAL A 110 7.25 6.30 -2.01
N PHE A 111 7.20 5.26 -2.85
CA PHE A 111 6.20 4.20 -2.77
C PHE A 111 6.89 2.84 -2.88
N ASN A 112 6.33 1.83 -2.20
CA ASN A 112 6.77 0.45 -2.34
C ASN A 112 6.12 -0.15 -3.59
N GLY A 113 6.91 -0.40 -4.63
CA GLY A 113 6.43 -0.98 -5.89
C GLY A 113 7.60 -1.29 -6.83
N ALA A 114 7.35 -2.15 -7.82
CA ALA A 114 8.33 -2.41 -8.87
C ALA A 114 8.50 -1.16 -9.76
N ALA A 115 9.74 -0.89 -10.18
CA ALA A 115 10.09 0.22 -11.05
C ALA A 115 9.47 0.06 -12.46
N ASP A 116 9.29 -1.19 -12.90
CA ASP A 116 8.56 -1.60 -14.08
C ASP A 116 7.79 -2.87 -13.72
N LYS A 117 6.47 -2.83 -13.76
CA LYS A 117 5.63 -3.96 -13.32
C LYS A 117 5.65 -5.13 -14.31
N ASP A 118 5.91 -4.86 -15.59
CA ASP A 118 5.89 -5.87 -16.64
C ASP A 118 7.26 -6.56 -16.76
N ALA A 119 8.35 -5.82 -16.52
CA ALA A 119 9.71 -6.37 -16.48
C ALA A 119 10.06 -7.02 -15.13
N TYR A 120 9.44 -6.57 -14.04
CA TYR A 120 9.66 -7.16 -12.72
C TYR A 120 8.90 -8.48 -12.60
N ASN A 121 9.60 -9.56 -12.98
CA ASN A 121 9.22 -10.92 -12.64
C ASN A 121 9.20 -11.03 -11.10
N GLN A 122 8.06 -10.70 -10.48
CA GLN A 122 7.77 -11.20 -9.15
C GLN A 122 7.79 -12.71 -9.29
N VAL A 123 8.92 -13.34 -8.93
CA VAL A 123 8.84 -14.65 -8.30
C VAL A 123 7.94 -14.37 -7.12
N ALA A 124 6.65 -14.67 -7.30
CA ALA A 124 5.66 -14.47 -6.27
C ALA A 124 6.29 -15.05 -5.02
N LEU A 125 6.57 -14.20 -4.03
CA LEU A 125 6.87 -14.69 -2.70
C LEU A 125 5.57 -15.32 -2.25
N VAL A 126 5.34 -16.56 -2.69
CA VAL A 126 4.31 -17.43 -2.16
C VAL A 126 4.68 -17.51 -0.70
N PRO A 127 3.89 -16.92 0.20
CA PRO A 127 4.22 -16.91 1.61
C PRO A 127 4.46 -18.37 2.03
N LYS A 128 5.63 -18.67 2.61
CA LYS A 128 5.90 -20.01 3.16
C LYS A 128 4.83 -20.37 4.20
N GLU A 129 4.35 -19.36 4.91
CA GLU A 129 3.08 -19.39 5.61
C GLU A 129 1.95 -19.28 4.59
N ARG A 130 1.54 -20.42 4.02
CA ARG A 130 0.17 -20.53 3.56
C ARG A 130 -0.70 -20.05 4.72
N THR A 131 -1.59 -19.10 4.49
CA THR A 131 -2.73 -18.89 5.39
C THR A 131 -3.22 -20.28 5.71
N ILE A 132 -3.15 -20.70 6.98
CA ILE A 132 -3.66 -21.99 7.38
C ILE A 132 -5.13 -21.90 7.03
N LYS A 133 -5.50 -22.42 5.85
CA LYS A 133 -6.88 -22.66 5.49
C LYS A 133 -7.25 -23.78 6.42
N VAL A 134 -7.68 -23.40 7.63
CA VAL A 134 -8.31 -24.31 8.56
C VAL A 134 -9.33 -25.05 7.71
N PRO A 135 -9.24 -26.40 7.62
CA PRO A 135 -10.21 -27.16 6.85
C PRO A 135 -11.60 -26.68 7.22
N SER A 136 -12.42 -26.39 6.21
CA SER A 136 -13.78 -25.91 6.43
C SER A 136 -14.59 -27.03 7.08
N ASP A 137 -14.58 -27.05 8.41
CA ASP A 137 -15.34 -27.97 9.23
C ASP A 137 -16.84 -27.66 9.06
N ALA A 138 -17.69 -28.67 9.27
CA ALA A 138 -19.14 -28.56 9.09
C ALA A 138 -19.73 -27.37 9.85
N LYS A 139 -19.19 -27.07 11.04
CA LYS A 139 -19.55 -25.88 11.83
C LYS A 139 -19.25 -24.59 11.06
N ARG A 140 -18.05 -24.45 10.49
CA ARG A 140 -17.67 -23.25 9.74
C ARG A 140 -18.52 -23.06 8.47
N LYS A 141 -18.83 -24.14 7.74
CA LYS A 141 -19.72 -24.08 6.57
C LYS A 141 -21.12 -23.59 6.93
N ARG A 142 -21.66 -23.99 8.08
CA ARG A 142 -22.96 -23.51 8.55
C ARG A 142 -22.95 -22.01 8.81
N LEU A 143 -21.92 -21.50 9.49
CA LEU A 143 -21.75 -20.06 9.69
C LEU A 143 -21.62 -19.30 8.35
N GLU A 144 -20.78 -19.79 7.44
CA GLU A 144 -20.60 -19.19 6.11
C GLU A 144 -21.93 -19.14 5.32
N ASN A 145 -22.79 -20.14 5.48
CA ASN A 145 -24.13 -20.15 4.88
C ASN A 145 -25.08 -19.12 5.52
N LEU A 146 -24.98 -18.87 6.82
CA LEU A 146 -25.75 -17.80 7.48
C LEU A 146 -25.33 -16.41 6.95
N TYR A 147 -24.03 -16.17 6.80
CA TYR A 147 -23.51 -14.95 6.16
C TYR A 147 -24.01 -14.79 4.72
N ALA A 148 -24.00 -15.88 3.93
CA ALA A 148 -24.50 -15.85 2.56
C ALA A 148 -25.99 -15.45 2.49
N GLN A 149 -26.81 -15.91 3.44
CA GLN A 149 -28.22 -15.53 3.53
C GLN A 149 -28.40 -14.05 3.86
N VAL A 150 -27.68 -13.52 4.86
CA VAL A 150 -27.74 -12.09 5.23
C VAL A 150 -27.28 -11.21 4.07
N ARG A 151 -26.20 -11.59 3.37
CA ARG A 151 -25.74 -10.90 2.17
C ARG A 151 -26.79 -10.89 1.07
N LYS A 152 -27.48 -12.01 0.85
CA LYS A 152 -28.56 -12.09 -0.14
C LYS A 152 -29.69 -11.13 0.20
N ILE A 153 -30.13 -11.08 1.46
CA ILE A 153 -31.15 -10.14 1.94
C ILE A 153 -30.70 -8.68 1.73
N ARG A 154 -29.43 -8.35 2.06
CA ARG A 154 -28.85 -7.03 1.83
C ARG A 154 -28.92 -6.61 0.36
N MET A 155 -28.56 -7.51 -0.55
CA MET A 155 -28.51 -7.23 -1.98
C MET A 155 -29.90 -7.17 -2.62
N SER A 156 -30.80 -8.07 -2.24
CA SER A 156 -32.15 -8.12 -2.81
C SER A 156 -33.12 -7.13 -2.17
N LYS A 157 -32.81 -6.62 -0.98
CA LYS A 157 -33.69 -5.77 -0.14
C LYS A 157 -35.04 -6.43 0.18
N THR A 158 -35.09 -7.76 0.16
CA THR A 158 -36.29 -8.57 0.40
C THR A 158 -35.96 -9.70 1.39
N GLY A 159 -36.95 -10.15 2.16
CA GLY A 159 -36.78 -11.25 3.12
C GLY A 159 -36.20 -10.84 4.48
N CYS A 160 -36.38 -9.57 4.89
CA CYS A 160 -35.86 -9.08 6.18
C CYS A 160 -36.54 -9.75 7.39
N ASP A 161 -37.77 -10.23 7.23
CA ASP A 161 -38.51 -11.05 8.20
C ASP A 161 -37.72 -12.27 8.67
N ARG A 162 -36.86 -12.84 7.82
CA ARG A 162 -36.03 -14.01 8.14
C ARG A 162 -34.79 -13.69 8.99
N LEU A 163 -34.46 -12.41 9.21
CA LEU A 163 -33.28 -12.01 9.98
C LEU A 163 -33.36 -12.49 11.43
N GLY A 164 -34.56 -12.57 12.02
CA GLY A 164 -34.76 -13.13 13.36
C GLY A 164 -34.34 -14.59 13.44
N GLU A 165 -34.84 -15.44 12.53
CA GLU A 165 -34.50 -16.86 12.49
C GLU A 165 -32.99 -17.10 12.27
N ILE A 166 -32.37 -16.31 11.39
CA ILE A 166 -30.93 -16.37 11.12
C ILE A 166 -30.15 -16.03 12.39
N TRP A 167 -30.56 -14.99 13.11
CA TRP A 167 -29.88 -14.58 14.33
C TRP A 167 -30.01 -15.61 15.45
N GLU A 168 -31.21 -16.19 15.67
CA GLU A 168 -31.40 -17.26 16.65
C GLU A 168 -30.54 -18.50 16.31
N THR A 169 -30.46 -18.85 15.02
CA THR A 169 -29.60 -19.95 14.56
C THR A 169 -28.12 -19.65 14.80
N GLN A 170 -27.67 -18.42 14.52
CA GLN A 170 -26.31 -17.97 14.82
C GLN A 170 -26.02 -18.05 16.32
N GLN A 171 -26.95 -17.62 17.18
CA GLN A 171 -26.76 -17.66 18.63
C GLN A 171 -26.67 -19.09 19.18
N ALA A 172 -27.46 -20.02 18.63
CA ALA A 172 -27.44 -21.42 19.03
C ALA A 172 -26.16 -22.14 18.58
N GLU A 173 -25.72 -21.95 17.34
CA GLU A 173 -24.60 -22.72 16.76
C GLU A 173 -23.24 -22.02 16.87
N HIS A 174 -23.25 -20.68 16.88
CA HIS A 174 -22.07 -19.81 16.77
C HIS A 174 -22.15 -18.62 17.75
N PRO A 175 -22.33 -18.86 19.07
CA PRO A 175 -22.58 -17.78 20.02
C PRO A 175 -21.48 -16.72 20.07
N ASP A 176 -20.24 -17.08 19.71
CA ASP A 176 -19.09 -16.16 19.74
C ASP A 176 -18.98 -15.25 18.50
N ASP A 177 -19.78 -15.49 17.46
CA ASP A 177 -19.79 -14.67 16.26
C ASP A 177 -20.57 -13.37 16.45
N TRP A 178 -19.86 -12.32 16.84
CA TRP A 178 -20.43 -10.98 17.00
C TRP A 178 -20.60 -10.26 15.66
N LEU A 179 -19.86 -10.66 14.63
CA LEU A 179 -19.79 -9.92 13.37
C LEU A 179 -21.06 -10.11 12.54
N LEU A 180 -21.59 -11.33 12.47
CA LEU A 180 -22.88 -11.59 11.82
C LEU A 180 -24.02 -10.85 12.53
N SER A 181 -23.99 -10.82 13.87
CA SER A 181 -24.90 -9.99 14.68
C SER A 181 -24.82 -8.50 14.30
N MET A 182 -23.61 -7.95 14.11
CA MET A 182 -23.42 -6.56 13.67
C MET A 182 -23.97 -6.32 12.25
N GLU A 183 -23.78 -7.25 11.31
CA GLU A 183 -24.34 -7.13 9.95
C GLU A 183 -25.87 -7.09 9.96
N ILE A 184 -26.50 -7.92 10.79
CA ILE A 184 -27.96 -7.93 10.95
C ILE A 184 -28.42 -6.63 11.61
N PHE A 185 -27.72 -6.14 12.64
CA PHE A 185 -28.02 -4.86 13.28
C PHE A 185 -28.03 -3.70 12.28
N GLU A 186 -27.01 -3.60 11.42
CA GLU A 186 -26.92 -2.57 10.38
C GLU A 186 -28.11 -2.64 9.40
N LEU A 187 -28.51 -3.85 8.99
CA LEU A 187 -29.67 -4.03 8.11
C LEU A 187 -30.98 -3.61 8.76
N LEU A 188 -31.21 -3.99 10.02
CA LEU A 188 -32.41 -3.60 10.76
C LEU A 188 -32.45 -2.09 11.02
N ASP A 189 -31.29 -1.50 11.30
CA ASP A 189 -31.15 -0.05 11.47
C ASP A 189 -31.43 0.71 10.17
N THR A 190 -30.95 0.20 9.04
CA THR A 190 -31.16 0.81 7.71
C THR A 190 -32.61 0.66 7.23
N THR A 191 -33.23 -0.50 7.46
CA THR A 191 -34.60 -0.79 7.00
C THR A 191 -35.66 -0.27 7.96
N GLY A 192 -35.31 0.01 9.22
CA GLY A 192 -36.26 0.38 10.27
C GLY A 192 -37.20 -0.75 10.69
N GLN A 193 -36.92 -1.99 10.27
CA GLN A 193 -37.78 -3.15 10.53
C GLN A 193 -37.35 -3.89 11.82
N GLN A 194 -38.31 -4.59 12.44
CA GLN A 194 -38.10 -5.42 13.65
C GLN A 194 -37.29 -4.71 14.77
N PRO A 195 -37.79 -3.58 15.31
CA PRO A 195 -37.08 -2.79 16.32
C PRO A 195 -36.76 -3.59 17.59
N GLU A 196 -37.61 -4.54 17.97
CA GLU A 196 -37.38 -5.42 19.12
C GLU A 196 -36.19 -6.34 18.91
N LEU A 197 -36.06 -6.94 17.72
CA LEU A 197 -34.91 -7.77 17.36
C LEU A 197 -33.62 -6.94 17.37
N LYS A 198 -33.67 -5.74 16.79
CA LYS A 198 -32.53 -4.81 16.80
C LYS A 198 -32.05 -4.51 18.22
N ALA A 199 -32.96 -4.22 19.14
CA ALA A 199 -32.63 -3.95 20.55
C ALA A 199 -32.05 -5.19 21.27
N ARG A 200 -32.50 -6.40 20.93
CA ARG A 200 -31.92 -7.65 21.43
C ARG A 200 -30.47 -7.84 20.93
N ILE A 201 -30.23 -7.60 19.65
CA ILE A 201 -28.89 -7.70 19.05
C ILE A 201 -27.94 -6.64 19.62
N GLU A 202 -28.42 -5.41 19.79
CA GLU A 202 -27.63 -4.33 20.38
C GLU A 202 -27.16 -4.67 21.80
N ARG A 203 -28.06 -5.24 22.62
CA ARG A 203 -27.72 -5.72 23.97
C ARG A 203 -26.64 -6.80 23.93
N PHE A 204 -26.80 -7.79 23.06
CA PHE A 204 -25.81 -8.86 22.86
C PHE A 204 -24.44 -8.30 22.45
N LEU A 205 -24.40 -7.36 21.50
CA LEU A 205 -23.15 -6.72 21.06
C LEU A 205 -22.50 -5.94 22.20
N ASN A 206 -23.26 -5.24 23.02
CA ASN A 206 -22.76 -4.54 24.21
C ASN A 206 -22.24 -5.50 25.29
N GLU A 207 -22.88 -6.66 25.48
CA GLU A 207 -22.37 -7.72 26.36
C GLU A 207 -21.05 -8.31 25.83
N ARG A 208 -20.95 -8.53 24.51
CA ARG A 208 -19.71 -9.02 23.86
C ARG A 208 -18.57 -8.03 23.94
N LYS A 209 -18.87 -6.74 23.80
CA LYS A 209 -17.94 -5.61 23.96
C LYS A 209 -17.23 -5.63 25.33
N ALA A 210 -17.90 -6.12 26.38
CA ALA A 210 -17.34 -6.18 27.73
C ALA A 210 -16.33 -7.32 27.96
N LYS A 211 -16.20 -8.28 27.03
CA LYS A 211 -15.33 -9.45 27.22
C LYS A 211 -13.84 -9.17 26.99
N THR A 212 -13.49 -8.35 26.00
CA THR A 212 -12.09 -8.02 25.66
C THR A 212 -11.95 -6.61 25.12
N LYS A 213 -10.76 -6.02 25.25
CA LYS A 213 -10.46 -4.67 24.71
C LYS A 213 -10.57 -4.61 23.19
N ASP A 214 -10.19 -5.70 22.51
CA ASP A 214 -10.23 -5.78 21.04
C ASP A 214 -11.67 -5.83 20.53
N LEU A 215 -12.52 -6.70 21.11
CA LEU A 215 -13.95 -6.72 20.81
C LEU A 215 -14.60 -5.38 21.12
N SER A 216 -14.18 -4.72 22.21
CA SER A 216 -14.69 -3.40 22.56
C SER A 216 -14.44 -2.38 21.46
N THR A 217 -13.23 -2.37 20.92
CA THR A 217 -12.81 -1.46 19.85
C THR A 217 -13.59 -1.74 18.56
N LEU A 218 -13.63 -3.01 18.13
CA LEU A 218 -14.23 -3.41 16.86
C LEU A 218 -15.76 -3.21 16.85
N ILE A 219 -16.45 -3.58 17.92
CA ILE A 219 -17.90 -3.41 18.03
C ILE A 219 -18.27 -1.92 18.08
N ASN A 220 -17.50 -1.10 18.81
CA ASN A 220 -17.70 0.36 18.80
C ASN A 220 -17.52 0.97 17.41
N TRP A 221 -16.53 0.51 16.65
CA TRP A 221 -16.34 0.96 15.29
C TRP A 221 -17.50 0.56 14.39
N GLY A 222 -18.05 -0.65 14.55
CA GLY A 222 -19.27 -1.08 13.87
C GLY A 222 -20.44 -0.13 14.14
N PHE A 223 -20.75 0.18 15.40
CA PHE A 223 -21.81 1.14 15.74
C PHE A 223 -21.57 2.53 15.14
N ARG A 224 -20.34 3.05 15.23
CA ARG A 224 -19.97 4.34 14.62
C ARG A 224 -20.12 4.32 13.10
N LEU A 225 -19.82 3.20 12.46
CA LEU A 225 -19.97 3.05 11.01
C LEU A 225 -21.44 3.13 10.60
N VAL A 226 -22.33 2.47 11.35
CA VAL A 226 -23.78 2.54 11.13
C VAL A 226 -24.28 3.99 11.28
N GLU A 227 -23.84 4.72 12.30
CA GLU A 227 -24.15 6.15 12.45
C GLU A 227 -23.58 7.00 11.31
N TYR A 228 -22.34 6.73 10.91
CA TYR A 228 -21.68 7.45 9.82
C TYR A 228 -22.43 7.27 8.49
N HIS A 229 -22.92 6.07 8.20
CA HIS A 229 -23.73 5.79 7.01
C HIS A 229 -25.01 6.61 6.97
N LYS A 230 -25.53 7.13 8.09
CA LYS A 230 -26.71 8.03 8.11
C LYS A 230 -26.39 9.48 7.78
N LYS A 231 -25.13 9.89 7.77
CA LYS A 231 -24.77 11.30 7.54
C LYS A 231 -25.16 11.73 6.11
N PRO A 232 -25.81 12.91 5.94
CA PRO A 232 -26.25 13.38 4.63
C PRO A 232 -25.12 13.46 3.59
N GLU A 233 -23.93 13.86 4.02
CA GLU A 233 -22.72 13.98 3.19
C GLU A 233 -22.30 12.62 2.59
N TYR A 234 -22.42 11.54 3.37
CA TYR A 234 -22.06 10.19 2.93
C TYR A 234 -23.10 9.60 1.96
N GLN A 235 -24.38 9.80 2.26
CA GLN A 235 -25.48 9.39 1.37
C GLN A 235 -25.40 10.13 0.02
N ALA A 236 -25.08 11.43 0.04
CA ALA A 236 -24.87 12.21 -1.19
C ALA A 236 -23.71 11.67 -2.05
N ALA A 237 -22.60 11.26 -1.42
CA ALA A 237 -21.46 10.66 -2.12
C ALA A 237 -21.76 9.27 -2.72
N LEU A 238 -22.55 8.46 -2.03
CA LEU A 238 -23.02 7.16 -2.53
C LEU A 238 -23.93 7.30 -3.77
N HIS A 239 -24.81 8.31 -3.78
CA HIS A 239 -25.69 8.58 -4.92
C HIS A 239 -24.98 9.23 -6.12
N ALA A 240 -23.87 9.93 -5.88
CA ALA A 240 -23.05 10.58 -6.91
C ALA A 240 -22.00 9.65 -7.56
N SER A 241 -21.79 8.45 -7.02
CA SER A 241 -20.84 7.48 -7.57
C SER A 241 -21.46 6.73 -8.77
N PRO A 242 -20.80 6.67 -9.95
CA PRO A 242 -21.30 5.90 -11.09
C PRO A 242 -21.36 4.41 -10.72
N LYS A 243 -22.45 3.73 -11.13
CA LYS A 243 -22.58 2.28 -11.05
C LYS A 243 -21.59 1.55 -11.95
#